data_AF-A0ABD5K6B7-F1
#
_entry.id   AF-A0ABD5K6B7-F1
#
_cell.length_a   1.000
_cell.length_b   1.000
_cell.length_c   1.000
_cell.angle_alpha   90.00
_cell.angle_beta   90.00
_cell.angle_gamma   90.00
#
_symmetry.space_group_name_H-M   'P 1'
#
loop_
_entity.id
_entity.type
_entity.pdbx_description
1 polymer ?
#
loop_
_entity_poly.entity_id
_entity_poly.type
_entity_poly.pdbx_seq_one_letter_code
_entity_poly.pdbx_strand_id
1 'polypeptide(L)'
;MPKVFVHTHTAGDHDWENDYHEFGRIPIEGEFFALESDGPWYQVELVVHTPFEDDLEAEVYAVEVDHNKIMKQKLNTSKATFEFK
;
A
#
# COMPACT_ATOMS: atom_id res chain seq x y z
N MET A 1 13.26 3.18 -12.00
CA MET A 1 12.14 2.79 -11.13
C MET A 1 11.92 3.96 -10.20
N PRO A 2 10.68 4.47 -10.01
CA PRO A 2 10.42 5.59 -9.11
C PRO A 2 11.02 5.36 -7.74
N LYS A 3 11.87 6.29 -7.30
CA LYS A 3 12.34 6.37 -5.94
C LYS A 3 11.27 7.08 -5.11
N VAL A 4 10.78 6.39 -4.09
CA VAL A 4 9.68 6.81 -3.24
C VAL A 4 10.16 6.84 -1.80
N PHE A 5 9.82 7.89 -1.06
CA PHE A 5 10.02 7.94 0.37
C PHE A 5 8.78 7.39 1.05
N VAL A 6 8.93 6.25 1.73
CA VAL A 6 7.80 5.49 2.28
C VAL A 6 7.79 5.68 3.79
N HIS A 7 6.60 6.00 4.30
CA HIS A 7 6.26 6.13 5.70
C HIS A 7 5.31 4.99 6.06
N THR A 8 5.73 4.08 6.92
CA THR A 8 4.91 2.96 7.40
C THR A 8 4.68 3.05 8.90
N HIS A 9 3.50 2.64 9.37
CA HIS A 9 3.20 2.54 10.80
C HIS A 9 2.25 1.39 11.11
N THR A 10 2.19 0.99 12.37
CA THR A 10 1.24 0.00 12.88
C THR A 10 -0.15 0.62 13.03
N ALA A 11 -1.20 -0.11 12.66
CA ALA A 11 -2.58 0.34 12.79
C ALA A 11 -2.93 0.71 14.25
N GLY A 12 -3.21 1.99 14.49
CA GLY A 12 -3.59 2.52 15.80
C GLY A 12 -2.41 2.96 16.68
N ASP A 13 -1.18 2.87 16.17
CA ASP A 13 0.03 3.39 16.81
C ASP A 13 0.64 4.52 15.96
N HIS A 14 1.57 5.29 16.55
CA HIS A 14 2.29 6.41 15.92
C HIS A 14 3.78 6.06 15.70
N ASP A 15 4.06 4.79 15.47
CA ASP A 15 5.38 4.18 15.28
C ASP A 15 5.85 4.26 13.83
N TRP A 16 6.06 5.48 13.34
CA TRP A 16 6.47 5.70 11.96
C TRP A 16 7.90 5.24 11.67
N GLU A 17 8.03 4.32 10.73
CA GLU A 17 9.29 3.94 10.07
C GLU A 17 9.35 4.60 8.69
N ASN A 18 10.49 5.22 8.36
CA ASN A 18 10.63 6.00 7.12
C ASN A 18 11.89 5.58 6.37
N ASP A 19 11.75 5.16 5.13
CA ASP A 19 12.88 4.76 4.28
C ASP A 19 12.58 4.95 2.78
N TYR A 20 13.64 4.94 1.97
CA TYR A 20 13.54 5.07 0.51
C TYR A 20 13.45 3.70 -0.16
N HIS A 21 12.47 3.54 -1.05
CA HIS A 21 12.27 2.33 -1.82
C HIS A 21 12.08 2.62 -3.31
N GLU A 22 12.49 1.66 -4.14
CA GLU A 22 12.22 1.69 -5.58
C GLU A 22 10.99 0.85 -5.89
N PHE A 23 10.01 1.46 -6.56
CA PHE A 23 8.82 0.74 -7.02
C PHE A 23 8.81 0.57 -8.54
N GLY A 24 8.10 -0.44 -9.06
CA GLY A 24 7.85 -0.54 -10.50
C GLY A 24 6.96 0.59 -11.04
N ARG A 25 6.04 1.08 -10.20
CA ARG A 25 5.23 2.29 -10.38
C ARG A 25 4.90 2.87 -9.01
N ILE A 26 4.61 4.17 -8.94
CA ILE A 26 4.15 4.79 -7.70
C ILE A 26 2.82 4.09 -7.27
N PRO A 27 2.71 3.58 -6.04
CA PRO A 27 1.45 3.07 -5.49
C PRO A 27 0.38 4.17 -5.46
N ILE A 28 -0.90 3.79 -5.45
CA ILE A 28 -2.01 4.74 -5.27
C ILE A 28 -2.78 4.46 -3.99
N GLU A 29 -3.55 5.44 -3.51
CA GLU A 29 -4.38 5.32 -2.31
C GLU A 29 -5.27 4.06 -2.34
N GLY A 30 -5.26 3.30 -1.24
CA GLY A 30 -6.01 2.05 -1.07
C GLY A 30 -5.38 0.81 -1.70
N GLU A 31 -4.25 0.94 -2.44
CA GLU A 31 -3.47 -0.23 -2.84
C GLU A 31 -2.69 -0.84 -1.69
N PHE A 32 -2.26 -2.08 -1.90
CA PHE A 32 -1.45 -2.83 -0.96
C PHE A 32 -0.06 -3.09 -1.54
N PHE A 33 0.96 -2.99 -0.70
CA PHE A 33 2.33 -3.40 -1.03
C PHE A 33 2.99 -4.09 0.17
N ALA A 34 4.12 -4.74 -0.10
CA ALA A 34 5.03 -5.25 0.92
C ALA A 34 6.45 -4.84 0.53
N LEU A 35 7.28 -4.52 1.53
CA LEU A 35 8.67 -4.12 1.32
C LEU A 35 9.60 -5.35 1.17
N GLU A 36 9.18 -6.49 1.71
CA GLU A 36 9.88 -7.77 1.67
C GLU A 36 8.92 -8.90 1.27
N SER A 37 9.45 -10.02 0.78
CA SER A 37 8.64 -11.14 0.29
C SER A 37 7.80 -11.84 1.36
N ASP A 38 8.29 -11.85 2.59
CA ASP A 38 7.71 -12.46 3.78
C ASP A 38 7.33 -11.41 4.85
N GLY A 39 7.42 -10.14 4.48
CA GLY A 39 7.10 -9.01 5.35
C GLY A 39 5.60 -8.73 5.49
N PRO A 40 5.24 -7.79 6.38
CA PRO A 40 3.87 -7.33 6.53
C PRO A 40 3.33 -6.66 5.26
N TRP A 41 2.01 -6.61 5.16
CA TRP A 41 1.33 -5.86 4.10
C TRP A 41 0.98 -4.48 4.61
N TYR A 42 1.18 -3.49 3.77
CA TYR A 42 0.80 -2.11 4.03
C TYR A 42 -0.27 -1.67 3.06
N GLN A 43 -1.30 -0.98 3.57
CA GLN A 43 -2.29 -0.30 2.76
C GLN A 43 -1.94 1.18 2.64
N VAL A 44 -1.89 1.70 1.41
CA VAL A 44 -1.59 3.11 1.15
C VAL A 44 -2.74 3.99 1.64
N GLU A 45 -2.41 4.98 2.47
CA GLU A 45 -3.35 5.98 3.01
C GLU A 45 -3.25 7.32 2.28
N LEU A 46 -2.05 7.71 1.84
CA LEU A 46 -1.80 8.99 1.17
C LEU A 46 -0.59 8.87 0.23
N VAL A 47 -0.66 9.57 -0.90
CA VAL A 47 0.46 9.74 -1.83
C VAL A 47 0.64 11.22 -2.13
N VAL A 48 1.85 11.72 -1.93
CA VAL A 48 2.25 13.10 -2.25
C VAL A 48 3.24 13.05 -3.41
N HIS A 49 2.83 13.49 -4.60
CA HIS A 49 3.72 13.51 -5.76
C HIS A 49 4.69 14.70 -5.72
N THR A 50 5.96 14.43 -5.97
CA THR A 50 7.06 15.42 -5.95
C THR A 50 7.80 15.47 -7.29
N PRO A 51 7.12 15.70 -8.43
CA PRO A 51 7.69 15.50 -9.77
C PRO A 51 8.80 16.49 -10.17
N PHE A 52 9.15 17.43 -9.29
CA PHE A 52 10.17 18.45 -9.51
C PHE A 52 11.43 18.25 -8.67
N GLU A 53 11.45 17.22 -7.81
CA GLU A 53 12.64 16.86 -7.06
C GLU A 53 13.43 15.81 -7.85
N ASP A 54 14.70 16.10 -8.12
CA ASP A 54 15.54 15.26 -8.99
C ASP A 54 15.73 13.83 -8.47
N ASP A 55 15.54 13.61 -7.16
CA ASP A 55 15.85 12.35 -6.46
C ASP A 55 14.64 11.65 -5.81
N LEU A 56 13.42 12.21 -5.95
CA LEU A 56 12.21 11.73 -5.27
C LEU A 56 10.97 11.96 -6.14
N GLU A 57 10.27 10.89 -6.51
CA GLU A 57 9.06 11.01 -7.35
C GLU A 57 7.77 11.16 -6.52
N ALA A 58 7.75 10.60 -5.30
CA ALA A 58 6.63 10.73 -4.37
C ALA A 58 7.00 10.36 -2.92
N GLU A 59 6.20 10.86 -1.98
CA GLU A 59 6.08 10.32 -0.63
C GLU A 59 4.82 9.45 -0.52
N VAL A 60 4.92 8.31 0.16
CA VAL A 60 3.82 7.36 0.37
C VAL A 60 3.66 7.09 1.85
N TYR A 61 2.45 7.27 2.36
CA TYR A 61 2.08 6.96 3.74
C TYR A 61 1.21 5.71 3.73
N ALA A 62 1.54 4.73 4.56
CA ALA A 62 0.86 3.45 4.57
C ALA A 62 0.77 2.83 5.97
N VAL A 63 -0.30 2.09 6.20
CA VAL A 63 -0.60 1.44 7.48
C VAL A 63 -0.48 -0.07 7.35
N GLU A 64 0.13 -0.72 8.34
CA GLU A 64 0.18 -2.19 8.40
C GLU A 64 -1.24 -2.79 8.52
N VAL A 65 -1.49 -3.86 7.78
CA VAL A 65 -2.77 -4.57 7.78
C VAL A 65 -2.62 -6.09 8.00
N ASP A 66 -3.62 -6.68 8.64
CA ASP A 66 -3.80 -8.13 8.66
C ASP A 66 -4.23 -8.63 7.26
N HIS A 67 -3.26 -9.09 6.47
CA HIS A 67 -3.50 -9.59 5.11
C HIS A 67 -4.51 -10.73 5.07
N ASN A 68 -4.60 -11.60 6.09
CA ASN A 68 -5.58 -12.69 6.13
C ASN A 68 -7.00 -12.15 6.25
N LYS A 69 -7.19 -11.09 7.05
CA LYS A 69 -8.47 -10.41 7.17
C LYS A 69 -8.86 -9.73 5.86
N ILE A 70 -7.94 -9.04 5.21
CA ILE A 70 -8.17 -8.38 3.91
C ILE A 70 -8.57 -9.39 2.83
N MET A 71 -7.83 -10.50 2.70
CA MET A 71 -8.16 -11.55 1.73
C MET A 71 -9.55 -12.14 1.98
N LYS A 72 -9.89 -12.45 3.23
CA LYS A 72 -11.23 -12.98 3.57
C LYS A 72 -12.34 -11.99 3.21
N GLN A 73 -12.14 -10.69 3.44
CA GLN A 73 -13.12 -9.67 3.06
C GLN A 73 -13.34 -9.61 1.54
N LYS A 74 -12.26 -9.63 0.75
CA LYS A 74 -12.33 -9.60 -0.72
C LYS A 74 -12.90 -10.88 -1.32
N LEU A 75 -12.72 -12.03 -0.68
CA LEU A 75 -13.31 -13.30 -1.13
C LEU A 75 -14.78 -13.47 -0.71
N ASN A 76 -15.21 -12.80 0.36
CA ASN A 76 -16.59 -12.88 0.88
C ASN A 76 -17.57 -11.89 0.23
N THR A 77 -17.17 -11.13 -0.80
CA THR A 77 -18.14 -10.40 -1.62
C THR A 77 -19.11 -11.40 -2.27
N SER A 78 -20.40 -11.25 -1.94
CA SER A 78 -21.53 -12.13 -2.26
C SER A 78 -21.40 -12.89 -3.58
N LYS A 79 -21.68 -14.21 -3.55
CA LYS A 79 -21.87 -15.06 -4.74
C LYS A 79 -22.54 -14.24 -5.85
N ALA A 80 -21.77 -13.87 -6.87
CA ALA A 80 -22.32 -13.29 -8.08
C ALA A 80 -23.29 -14.33 -8.65
N THR A 81 -24.59 -14.05 -8.52
CA THR A 81 -25.62 -14.93 -9.07
C THR A 81 -25.67 -14.61 -10.55
N PHE A 82 -24.93 -15.37 -11.35
CA PHE A 82 -25.00 -15.26 -12.79
C PHE A 82 -26.31 -15.91 -13.25
N GLU A 83 -27.35 -15.10 -13.39
CA GLU A 83 -28.55 -15.51 -14.13
C GLU A 83 -28.23 -15.46 -15.62
N PHE A 84 -28.01 -16.63 -16.23
CA PHE A 84 -28.00 -16.76 -17.68
C PHE A 84 -29.45 -16.69 -18.18
N LYS A 85 -29.77 -15.68 -19.00
CA LYS A 85 -31.00 -15.62 -19.79
C LYS A 85 -30.85 -16.37 -21.10
#